data_AF-A0A2U8HMM1-F1
#
_entry.id   AF-A0A2U8HMM1-F1
#
_cell.length_a   1.000
_cell.length_b   1.000
_cell.length_c   1.000
_cell.angle_alpha   90.00
_cell.angle_beta   90.00
_cell.angle_gamma   90.00
#
_symmetry.space_group_name_H-M   'P 1'
#
loop_
_entity.id
_entity.type
_entity.pdbx_description
1 polymer ?
#
loop_
_entity_poly.entity_id
_entity_poly.type
_entity_poly.pdbx_seq_one_letter_code
_entity_poly.pdbx_strand_id
1 'polypeptide(L)'
;MTGYGESPPAANWPNGAKIAVQIVVNYEEGGENNILHGDAASEAFLSEIVGAAPWPGQRHWNMESIYEYGARAGFWRLHRLLKDLPVTVYGVATALARAPEQVSAMQRAGWEIASHGLKWVEHKDMPEEEERAQIREAIRLHTLVTGAPPRGWYTGRCSMNTVRLAAEEGDFDYIADSYADDLPYWVKVGSKEQLIVPYTLDANDMRFASPQGFNSGDQFEAYLRDSFDTLYEEGLAGAPKMLSIGLHCRLVGRPGRVAALKRVLAHMAAQEGVWFATRAQIAEHWATEHPAPTGPRPSRMDRRAFVEAFGGVFEHSPWIAEGAHALELGQTHDTARGVHAALARVFRAASDEQRLAVLTAHPDLAGKLAQAKRLTEESTAEQAGAGLDALTDAERDAFTGLNEAYTAKFGFPFIIAVRDNDKLSIMEAFRRRLGNDRATEFEEACRQVERIAELRLMDKLGA
;
A
#
# COMPACT_ATOMS: atom_id res chain seq x y z
N MET A 1 -0.28 7.65 -1.48
CA MET A 1 -0.16 7.89 -2.93
C MET A 1 0.95 7.05 -3.54
N THR A 2 2.18 7.05 -3.00
CA THR A 2 3.29 6.30 -3.62
C THR A 2 3.07 4.79 -3.69
N GLY A 3 2.43 4.18 -2.68
CA GLY A 3 2.34 2.72 -2.60
C GLY A 3 3.73 2.11 -2.64
N TYR A 4 3.90 1.05 -3.41
CA TYR A 4 5.21 0.46 -3.69
C TYR A 4 6.07 1.22 -4.72
N GLY A 5 5.51 2.20 -5.43
CA GLY A 5 6.23 2.94 -6.47
C GLY A 5 6.61 2.07 -7.67
N GLU A 6 7.76 2.36 -8.28
CA GLU A 6 8.25 1.69 -9.50
C GLU A 6 8.67 0.23 -9.27
N SER A 7 9.03 -0.13 -8.04
CA SER A 7 9.63 -1.43 -7.72
C SER A 7 8.86 -2.12 -6.60
N PRO A 8 7.78 -2.87 -6.93
CA PRO A 8 7.05 -3.65 -5.94
C PRO A 8 7.91 -4.78 -5.35
N PRO A 9 7.64 -5.19 -4.10
CA PRO A 9 8.31 -6.32 -3.50
C PRO A 9 8.01 -7.59 -4.31
N ALA A 10 9.00 -8.48 -4.41
CA ALA A 10 8.81 -9.77 -5.04
C ALA A 10 7.80 -10.59 -4.24
N ALA A 11 6.62 -10.86 -4.81
CA ALA A 11 5.56 -11.55 -4.08
C ALA A 11 5.94 -12.96 -3.62
N ASN A 12 6.91 -13.59 -4.28
CA ASN A 12 7.44 -14.92 -3.96
C ASN A 12 6.35 -15.98 -3.78
N TRP A 13 5.29 -15.92 -4.58
CA TRP A 13 4.15 -16.83 -4.43
C TRP A 13 4.61 -18.31 -4.41
N PRO A 14 3.92 -19.16 -3.63
CA PRO A 14 4.31 -20.55 -3.46
C PRO A 14 4.59 -21.27 -4.78
N ASN A 15 5.64 -22.10 -4.79
CA ASN A 15 6.10 -22.85 -5.96
C ASN A 15 6.49 -21.97 -7.18
N GLY A 16 6.81 -20.69 -6.95
CA GLY A 16 7.24 -19.78 -8.01
C GLY A 16 6.09 -19.35 -8.93
N ALA A 17 4.86 -19.36 -8.42
CA ALA A 17 3.67 -18.98 -9.16
C ALA A 17 3.77 -17.55 -9.73
N LYS A 18 3.27 -17.38 -10.95
CA LYS A 18 3.31 -16.12 -11.71
C LYS A 18 2.16 -15.20 -11.35
N ILE A 19 1.09 -15.75 -10.81
CA ILE A 19 -0.07 -15.00 -10.36
C ILE A 19 -0.78 -15.76 -9.24
N ALA A 20 -1.29 -15.02 -8.25
CA ALA A 20 -2.23 -15.53 -7.26
C ALA A 20 -3.66 -15.17 -7.68
N VAL A 21 -4.52 -16.14 -7.95
CA VAL A 21 -5.93 -15.92 -8.28
C VAL A 21 -6.79 -16.16 -7.04
N GLN A 22 -7.48 -15.11 -6.59
CA GLN A 22 -8.27 -15.11 -5.37
C GLN A 22 -9.76 -14.91 -5.70
N ILE A 23 -10.56 -15.96 -5.55
CA ILE A 23 -12.00 -15.94 -5.85
C ILE A 23 -12.79 -15.60 -4.59
N VAL A 24 -13.60 -14.54 -4.66
CA VAL A 24 -14.51 -14.12 -3.59
C VAL A 24 -15.95 -14.45 -3.98
N VAL A 25 -16.65 -15.17 -3.12
CA VAL A 25 -18.11 -15.33 -3.20
C VAL A 25 -18.77 -14.53 -2.08
N ASN A 26 -19.43 -13.44 -2.43
CA ASN A 26 -20.22 -12.65 -1.49
C ASN A 26 -21.51 -13.41 -1.15
N TYR A 27 -21.77 -13.56 0.15
CA TYR A 27 -23.00 -14.14 0.68
C TYR A 27 -23.70 -13.10 1.54
N GLU A 28 -24.63 -12.41 0.90
CA GLU A 28 -25.31 -11.22 1.43
C GLU A 28 -26.82 -11.43 1.53
N GLU A 29 -27.34 -12.43 0.81
CA GLU A 29 -28.75 -12.75 0.69
C GLU A 29 -29.36 -13.15 2.05
N GLY A 30 -30.27 -12.31 2.57
CA GLY A 30 -30.85 -12.37 3.91
C GLY A 30 -30.24 -11.36 4.89
N GLY A 31 -29.22 -10.60 4.48
CA GLY A 31 -28.55 -9.57 5.27
C GLY A 31 -28.69 -8.16 4.69
N GLU A 32 -29.34 -8.00 3.54
CA GLU A 32 -29.62 -6.73 2.86
C GLU A 32 -30.68 -5.87 3.57
N ASN A 33 -30.88 -4.63 3.09
CA ASN A 33 -31.89 -3.72 3.62
C ASN A 33 -33.31 -4.31 3.49
N ASN A 34 -33.98 -4.48 4.61
CA ASN A 34 -35.37 -4.90 4.65
C ASN A 34 -36.04 -4.42 5.95
N ILE A 35 -37.29 -3.96 5.87
CA ILE A 35 -38.07 -3.59 7.06
C ILE A 35 -38.27 -4.77 8.02
N LEU A 36 -38.25 -6.01 7.52
CA LEU A 36 -38.26 -7.24 8.34
C LEU A 36 -36.97 -7.43 9.15
N HIS A 37 -35.89 -6.74 8.76
CA HIS A 37 -34.59 -6.75 9.42
C HIS A 37 -34.38 -5.49 10.30
N GLY A 38 -35.42 -4.67 10.46
CA GLY A 38 -35.37 -3.41 11.22
C GLY A 38 -34.87 -2.20 10.43
N ASP A 39 -34.70 -2.29 9.11
CA ASP A 39 -34.24 -1.17 8.29
C ASP A 39 -35.39 -0.20 7.94
N ALA A 40 -35.03 1.03 7.58
CA ALA A 40 -35.99 2.08 7.25
C ALA A 40 -36.67 1.88 5.88
N ALA A 41 -36.07 1.10 4.97
CA ALA A 41 -36.55 0.94 3.59
C ALA A 41 -36.15 -0.43 3.01
N SER A 42 -36.72 -0.77 1.85
CA SER A 42 -36.27 -1.91 1.05
C SER A 42 -34.91 -1.68 0.40
N GLU A 43 -34.23 -2.78 0.07
CA GLU A 43 -33.01 -2.77 -0.74
C GLU A 43 -33.23 -2.17 -2.14
N ALA A 44 -32.16 -1.61 -2.70
CA ALA A 44 -32.10 -0.97 -3.99
C ALA A 44 -30.80 -1.26 -4.78
N PHE A 45 -29.79 -1.83 -4.12
CA PHE A 45 -28.47 -2.04 -4.69
C PHE A 45 -28.27 -3.48 -5.19
N LEU A 46 -27.40 -3.63 -6.19
CA LEU A 46 -26.98 -4.89 -6.83
C LEU A 46 -28.11 -5.89 -7.10
N SER A 47 -29.02 -5.52 -8.00
CA SER A 47 -30.12 -6.35 -8.47
C SER A 47 -30.33 -6.20 -9.97
N GLU A 48 -31.25 -7.00 -10.55
CA GLU A 48 -31.67 -6.85 -11.95
C GLU A 48 -32.45 -5.54 -12.20
N ILE A 49 -32.89 -4.84 -11.15
CA ILE A 49 -33.61 -3.57 -11.23
C ILE A 49 -32.59 -2.44 -11.10
N VAL A 50 -31.79 -2.26 -12.15
CA VAL A 50 -30.77 -1.20 -12.19
C VAL A 50 -31.44 0.17 -12.06
N GLY A 51 -30.99 0.98 -11.10
CA GLY A 51 -31.61 2.27 -10.78
C GLY A 51 -32.83 2.19 -9.86
N ALA A 52 -33.06 1.05 -9.20
CA ALA A 52 -34.05 0.96 -8.12
C ALA A 52 -33.77 2.03 -7.05
N ALA A 53 -34.84 2.56 -6.47
CA ALA A 53 -34.80 3.42 -5.30
C ALA A 53 -35.32 2.65 -4.08
N PRO A 54 -34.78 2.87 -2.87
CA PRO A 54 -35.33 2.30 -1.65
C PRO A 54 -36.79 2.71 -1.47
N TRP A 55 -37.66 1.82 -1.00
CA TRP A 55 -39.05 2.15 -0.66
C TRP A 55 -39.18 2.34 0.86
N PRO A 56 -39.31 3.58 1.36
CA PRO A 56 -39.39 3.83 2.80
C PRO A 56 -40.61 3.14 3.43
N GLY A 57 -40.38 2.47 4.56
CA GLY A 57 -41.41 1.77 5.34
C GLY A 57 -42.11 0.62 4.61
N GLN A 58 -41.57 0.17 3.48
CA GLN A 58 -42.22 -0.82 2.61
C GLN A 58 -41.26 -1.94 2.23
N ARG A 59 -41.86 -3.10 1.93
CA ARG A 59 -41.18 -4.23 1.29
C ARG A 59 -41.19 -4.06 -0.22
N HIS A 60 -40.14 -4.52 -0.89
CA HIS A 60 -40.04 -4.53 -2.34
C HIS A 60 -39.99 -5.96 -2.84
N TRP A 61 -41.16 -6.51 -3.18
CA TRP A 61 -41.31 -7.92 -3.54
C TRP A 61 -40.35 -8.41 -4.64
N ASN A 62 -40.20 -7.62 -5.71
CA ASN A 62 -39.29 -7.97 -6.80
C ASN A 62 -37.83 -8.02 -6.31
N MET A 63 -37.41 -7.05 -5.50
CA MET A 63 -36.06 -7.03 -4.92
C MET A 63 -35.80 -8.23 -4.02
N GLU A 64 -36.70 -8.53 -3.08
CA GLU A 64 -36.56 -9.67 -2.18
C GLU A 64 -36.45 -10.98 -2.95
N SER A 65 -37.31 -11.21 -3.94
CA SER A 65 -37.24 -12.43 -4.77
C SER A 65 -35.98 -12.53 -5.64
N ILE A 66 -35.36 -11.39 -6.01
CA ILE A 66 -34.05 -11.38 -6.68
C ILE A 66 -32.95 -11.81 -5.72
N TYR A 67 -32.95 -11.32 -4.48
CA TYR A 67 -32.01 -11.74 -3.46
C TYR A 67 -32.21 -13.21 -3.09
N GLU A 68 -33.45 -13.65 -2.88
CA GLU A 68 -33.77 -15.06 -2.63
C GLU A 68 -33.21 -16.00 -3.71
N TYR A 69 -33.16 -15.58 -4.97
CA TYR A 69 -32.53 -16.39 -6.03
C TYR A 69 -31.08 -16.75 -5.71
N GLY A 70 -30.32 -15.80 -5.15
CA GLY A 70 -28.93 -16.01 -4.76
C GLY A 70 -28.82 -17.14 -3.74
N ALA A 71 -29.53 -17.05 -2.62
CA ALA A 71 -29.51 -18.07 -1.57
C ALA A 71 -30.10 -19.43 -2.02
N ARG A 72 -31.16 -19.41 -2.85
CA ARG A 72 -31.93 -20.61 -3.21
C ARG A 72 -31.36 -21.39 -4.40
N ALA A 73 -30.70 -20.73 -5.34
CA ALA A 73 -30.27 -21.35 -6.59
C ALA A 73 -28.87 -20.91 -7.03
N GLY A 74 -28.55 -19.63 -6.92
CA GLY A 74 -27.28 -19.05 -7.33
C GLY A 74 -26.09 -19.65 -6.58
N PHE A 75 -26.15 -19.62 -5.25
CA PHE A 75 -25.16 -20.19 -4.34
C PHE A 75 -24.86 -21.64 -4.69
N TRP A 76 -25.88 -22.50 -4.78
CA TRP A 76 -25.67 -23.92 -5.06
C TRP A 76 -25.05 -24.19 -6.43
N ARG A 77 -25.30 -23.31 -7.41
CA ARG A 77 -24.66 -23.40 -8.72
C ARG A 77 -23.18 -23.04 -8.66
N LEU A 78 -22.83 -22.00 -7.91
CA LEU A 78 -21.45 -21.59 -7.69
C LEU A 78 -20.69 -22.60 -6.83
N HIS A 79 -21.30 -23.09 -5.75
CA HIS A 79 -20.74 -24.15 -4.90
C HIS A 79 -20.35 -25.38 -5.72
N ARG A 80 -21.24 -25.91 -6.58
CA ARG A 80 -20.88 -27.04 -7.45
C ARG A 80 -19.74 -26.75 -8.42
N LEU A 81 -19.57 -25.51 -8.86
CA LEU A 81 -18.51 -25.11 -9.78
C LEU A 81 -17.18 -24.91 -9.05
N LEU A 82 -17.20 -24.42 -7.82
CA LEU A 82 -16.02 -23.89 -7.12
C LEU A 82 -15.59 -24.73 -5.90
N LYS A 83 -16.37 -25.74 -5.48
CA LYS A 83 -16.11 -26.51 -4.23
C LYS A 83 -14.74 -27.18 -4.15
N ASP A 84 -14.09 -27.42 -5.29
CA ASP A 84 -12.78 -28.06 -5.37
C ASP A 84 -11.65 -27.01 -5.55
N LEU A 85 -11.99 -25.71 -5.54
CA LEU A 85 -11.06 -24.59 -5.54
C LEU A 85 -11.05 -23.91 -4.17
N PRO A 86 -9.92 -23.31 -3.76
CA PRO A 86 -9.88 -22.44 -2.60
C PRO A 86 -10.68 -21.16 -2.90
N VAL A 87 -11.69 -20.89 -2.09
CA VAL A 87 -12.58 -19.73 -2.19
C VAL A 87 -12.63 -19.03 -0.84
N THR A 88 -12.73 -17.71 -0.88
CA THR A 88 -13.09 -16.90 0.29
C THR A 88 -14.53 -16.43 0.15
N VAL A 89 -15.33 -16.71 1.16
CA VAL A 89 -16.68 -16.17 1.29
C VAL A 89 -16.60 -14.85 2.04
N TYR A 90 -17.17 -13.80 1.47
CA TYR A 90 -17.49 -12.59 2.21
C TYR A 90 -18.90 -12.74 2.75
N GLY A 91 -19.00 -13.21 3.99
CA GLY A 91 -20.26 -13.59 4.62
C GLY A 91 -20.79 -12.52 5.56
N VAL A 92 -21.94 -11.94 5.21
CA VAL A 92 -22.66 -11.01 6.08
C VAL A 92 -23.21 -11.80 7.27
N ALA A 93 -22.88 -11.40 8.50
CA ALA A 93 -23.13 -12.25 9.68
C ALA A 93 -24.62 -12.60 9.86
N THR A 94 -25.53 -11.66 9.61
CA THR A 94 -26.98 -11.92 9.64
C THR A 94 -27.47 -12.81 8.49
N ALA A 95 -26.87 -12.74 7.31
CA ALA A 95 -27.18 -13.64 6.19
C ALA A 95 -26.72 -15.07 6.50
N LEU A 96 -25.51 -15.23 7.03
CA LEU A 96 -24.99 -16.54 7.47
C LEU A 96 -25.90 -17.16 8.54
N ALA A 97 -26.32 -16.38 9.54
CA ALA A 97 -27.21 -16.84 10.60
C ALA A 97 -28.56 -17.37 10.09
N ARG A 98 -29.03 -16.87 8.94
CA ARG A 98 -30.29 -17.29 8.29
C ARG A 98 -30.10 -18.47 7.33
N ALA A 99 -28.87 -18.94 7.11
CA ALA A 99 -28.52 -19.86 6.03
C ALA A 99 -27.65 -21.04 6.50
N PRO A 100 -28.11 -21.87 7.47
CA PRO A 100 -27.30 -22.93 8.06
C PRO A 100 -26.84 -23.99 7.05
N GLU A 101 -27.66 -24.30 6.03
CA GLU A 101 -27.30 -25.26 4.98
C GLU A 101 -26.14 -24.76 4.11
N GLN A 102 -26.15 -23.47 3.78
CA GLN A 102 -25.12 -22.81 2.99
C GLN A 102 -23.82 -22.70 3.79
N VAL A 103 -23.88 -22.29 5.06
CA VAL A 103 -22.72 -22.26 5.97
C VAL A 103 -22.08 -23.64 6.07
N SER A 104 -22.89 -24.68 6.28
CA SER A 104 -22.39 -26.05 6.35
C SER A 104 -21.75 -26.50 5.02
N ALA A 105 -22.28 -26.07 3.87
CA ALA A 105 -21.71 -26.36 2.57
C ALA A 105 -20.37 -25.65 2.32
N MET A 106 -20.22 -24.39 2.78
CA MET A 106 -18.97 -23.64 2.73
C MET A 106 -17.89 -24.33 3.58
N GLN A 107 -18.22 -24.70 4.82
CA GLN A 107 -17.31 -25.41 5.73
C GLN A 107 -16.87 -26.77 5.18
N ARG A 108 -17.81 -27.57 4.63
CA ARG A 108 -17.47 -28.87 4.02
C ARG A 108 -16.58 -28.74 2.79
N ALA A 109 -16.66 -27.63 2.06
CA ALA A 109 -15.78 -27.34 0.92
C ALA A 109 -14.40 -26.80 1.36
N GLY A 110 -14.18 -26.57 2.66
CA GLY A 110 -12.94 -25.97 3.17
C GLY A 110 -12.75 -24.52 2.71
N TRP A 111 -13.85 -23.83 2.34
CA TRP A 111 -13.77 -22.42 1.99
C TRP A 111 -13.49 -21.58 3.24
N GLU A 112 -12.69 -20.53 3.05
CA GLU A 112 -12.57 -19.48 4.07
C GLU A 112 -13.91 -18.74 4.17
N ILE A 113 -14.36 -18.42 5.39
CA ILE A 113 -15.50 -17.52 5.61
C ILE A 113 -14.97 -16.28 6.35
N ALA A 114 -14.77 -15.19 5.61
CA ALA A 114 -14.40 -13.89 6.16
C ALA A 114 -15.66 -13.08 6.50
N SER A 115 -15.51 -12.11 7.41
CA SER A 115 -16.62 -11.24 7.79
C SER A 115 -16.91 -10.22 6.69
N HIS A 116 -18.19 -10.13 6.31
CA HIS A 116 -18.70 -9.06 5.45
C HIS A 116 -19.58 -8.05 6.20
N GLY A 117 -19.24 -7.78 7.46
CA GLY A 117 -20.05 -6.93 8.34
C GLY A 117 -21.26 -7.63 8.95
N LEU A 118 -21.98 -6.90 9.80
CA LEU A 118 -23.18 -7.43 10.46
C LEU A 118 -24.35 -7.56 9.48
N LYS A 119 -24.56 -6.50 8.70
CA LYS A 119 -25.57 -6.37 7.66
C LYS A 119 -24.94 -5.79 6.40
N TRP A 120 -25.59 -6.01 5.27
CA TRP A 120 -25.18 -5.43 4.01
C TRP A 120 -25.86 -4.08 3.82
N VAL A 121 -25.33 -3.04 4.47
CA VAL A 121 -25.82 -1.66 4.42
C VAL A 121 -24.70 -0.66 4.12
N GLU A 122 -25.03 0.61 3.88
CA GLU A 122 -24.03 1.66 3.69
C GLU A 122 -23.58 2.23 5.04
N HIS A 123 -22.26 2.35 5.23
CA HIS A 123 -21.66 2.87 6.46
C HIS A 123 -21.18 4.33 6.33
N LYS A 124 -21.22 4.92 5.13
CA LYS A 124 -20.66 6.25 4.81
C LYS A 124 -20.89 7.31 5.90
N ASP A 125 -22.12 7.42 6.40
CA ASP A 125 -22.56 8.41 7.39
C ASP A 125 -22.92 7.79 8.76
N MET A 126 -22.53 6.53 8.99
CA MET A 126 -22.80 5.82 10.25
C MET A 126 -22.00 6.44 11.40
N PRO A 127 -22.62 6.76 12.55
CA PRO A 127 -21.89 7.23 13.73
C PRO A 127 -20.82 6.22 14.16
N GLU A 128 -19.62 6.71 14.53
CA GLU A 128 -18.49 5.83 14.87
C GLU A 128 -18.83 4.80 15.95
N GLU A 129 -19.53 5.20 17.01
CA GLU A 129 -19.93 4.28 18.09
C GLU A 129 -20.90 3.19 17.62
N GLU A 130 -21.80 3.54 16.69
CA GLU A 130 -22.71 2.56 16.09
C GLU A 130 -21.95 1.59 15.21
N GLU A 131 -21.05 2.09 14.35
CA GLU A 131 -20.23 1.25 13.49
C GLU A 131 -19.34 0.30 14.29
N ARG A 132 -18.70 0.81 15.36
CA ARG A 132 -17.89 0.01 16.29
C ARG A 132 -18.72 -1.09 16.95
N ALA A 133 -19.94 -0.78 17.38
CA ALA A 133 -20.86 -1.77 17.94
C ALA A 133 -21.27 -2.83 16.91
N GLN A 134 -21.54 -2.43 15.66
CA GLN A 134 -21.87 -3.36 14.58
C GLN A 134 -20.68 -4.27 14.22
N ILE A 135 -19.44 -3.76 14.24
CA ILE A 135 -18.23 -4.57 14.01
C ILE A 135 -18.10 -5.65 15.09
N ARG A 136 -18.20 -5.27 16.36
CA ARG A 136 -18.15 -6.22 17.50
C ARG A 136 -19.24 -7.29 17.39
N GLU A 137 -20.46 -6.87 17.05
CA GLU A 137 -21.58 -7.79 16.92
C GLU A 137 -21.45 -8.70 15.70
N ALA A 138 -20.90 -8.22 14.59
CA ALA A 138 -20.58 -9.04 13.43
C ALA A 138 -19.57 -10.13 13.78
N ILE A 139 -18.48 -9.78 14.47
CA ILE A 139 -17.47 -10.75 14.92
C ILE A 139 -18.11 -11.80 15.83
N ARG A 140 -18.90 -11.36 16.82
CA ARG A 140 -19.59 -12.26 17.76
C ARG A 140 -20.54 -13.20 17.05
N LEU A 141 -21.45 -12.68 16.23
CA LEU A 141 -22.45 -13.49 15.53
C LEU A 141 -21.81 -14.42 14.50
N HIS A 142 -20.82 -13.94 13.75
CA HIS A 142 -20.03 -14.77 12.85
C HIS A 142 -19.44 -15.97 13.60
N THR A 143 -18.77 -15.72 14.73
CA THR A 143 -18.17 -16.77 15.56
C THR A 143 -19.19 -17.82 16.00
N LEU A 144 -20.38 -17.39 16.41
CA LEU A 144 -21.44 -18.31 16.83
C LEU A 144 -22.00 -19.16 15.69
N VAL A 145 -22.07 -18.61 14.48
CA VAL A 145 -22.66 -19.28 13.31
C VAL A 145 -21.65 -20.20 12.62
N THR A 146 -20.39 -19.79 12.50
CA THR A 146 -19.34 -20.54 11.79
C THR A 146 -18.51 -21.41 12.72
N GLY A 147 -18.58 -21.19 14.04
CA GLY A 147 -17.80 -21.91 15.05
C GLY A 147 -16.39 -21.38 15.29
N ALA A 148 -15.96 -20.34 14.57
CA ALA A 148 -14.65 -19.70 14.73
C ALA A 148 -14.72 -18.20 14.42
N PRO A 149 -13.88 -17.36 15.04
CA PRO A 149 -13.83 -15.94 14.69
C PRO A 149 -13.34 -15.74 13.24
N PRO A 150 -13.85 -14.71 12.54
CA PRO A 150 -13.40 -14.41 11.19
C PRO A 150 -11.94 -13.96 11.18
N ARG A 151 -11.14 -14.49 10.26
CA ARG A 151 -9.72 -14.10 10.05
C ARG A 151 -9.58 -12.85 9.18
N GLY A 152 -10.58 -12.55 8.34
CA GLY A 152 -10.58 -11.41 7.43
C GLY A 152 -11.82 -10.53 7.56
N TRP A 153 -11.68 -9.26 7.18
CA TRP A 153 -12.77 -8.29 7.18
C TRP A 153 -12.91 -7.55 5.84
N TYR A 154 -14.15 -7.35 5.40
CA TYR A 154 -14.51 -6.45 4.31
C TYR A 154 -15.90 -5.85 4.57
N THR A 155 -16.07 -4.53 4.51
CA THR A 155 -17.40 -3.90 4.58
C THR A 155 -17.94 -3.55 3.18
N GLY A 156 -17.06 -3.18 2.25
CA GLY A 156 -17.40 -2.70 0.92
C GLY A 156 -17.88 -1.25 0.94
N ARG A 157 -19.13 -1.01 1.34
CA ARG A 157 -19.70 0.35 1.46
C ARG A 157 -19.31 0.99 2.80
N CYS A 158 -18.00 1.11 3.02
CA CYS A 158 -17.38 1.55 4.27
C CYS A 158 -17.56 3.07 4.55
N SER A 159 -17.38 3.44 5.81
CA SER A 159 -17.13 4.81 6.28
C SER A 159 -15.63 5.12 6.24
N MET A 160 -15.25 6.36 6.54
CA MET A 160 -13.84 6.74 6.74
C MET A 160 -13.23 6.16 8.03
N ASN A 161 -14.05 5.62 8.93
CA ASN A 161 -13.62 5.01 10.18
C ASN A 161 -13.45 3.49 10.07
N THR A 162 -14.14 2.82 9.13
CA THR A 162 -14.28 1.36 9.08
C THR A 162 -12.95 0.61 9.20
N VAL A 163 -11.96 0.93 8.38
CA VAL A 163 -10.66 0.22 8.37
C VAL A 163 -9.96 0.35 9.72
N ARG A 164 -9.98 1.55 10.31
CA ARG A 164 -9.42 1.80 11.62
C ARG A 164 -10.18 1.01 12.69
N LEU A 165 -11.50 1.08 12.69
CA LEU A 165 -12.35 0.40 13.67
C LEU A 165 -12.20 -1.13 13.58
N ALA A 166 -12.18 -1.70 12.38
CA ALA A 166 -12.00 -3.13 12.19
C ALA A 166 -10.63 -3.60 12.71
N ALA A 167 -9.56 -2.84 12.47
CA ALA A 167 -8.23 -3.15 13.01
C ALA A 167 -8.14 -2.96 14.54
N GLU A 168 -8.88 -2.00 15.11
CA GLU A 168 -8.95 -1.79 16.56
C GLU A 168 -9.71 -2.93 17.26
N GLU A 169 -10.87 -3.33 16.72
CA GLU A 169 -11.82 -4.25 17.36
C GLU A 169 -11.56 -5.73 17.06
N GLY A 170 -11.03 -6.03 15.88
CA GLY A 170 -10.72 -7.39 15.45
C GLY A 170 -9.25 -7.77 15.64
N ASP A 171 -9.01 -9.08 15.60
CA ASP A 171 -7.68 -9.67 15.43
C ASP A 171 -7.65 -10.33 14.04
N PHE A 172 -7.73 -9.48 13.01
CA PHE A 172 -7.82 -9.90 11.61
C PHE A 172 -6.43 -10.03 11.00
N ASP A 173 -6.20 -11.15 10.33
CA ASP A 173 -5.01 -11.36 9.49
C ASP A 173 -4.97 -10.39 8.33
N TYR A 174 -6.14 -9.96 7.84
CA TYR A 174 -6.23 -8.94 6.80
C TYR A 174 -7.54 -8.14 6.82
N ILE A 175 -7.49 -6.92 6.28
CA ILE A 175 -8.66 -6.12 5.90
C ILE A 175 -8.62 -5.90 4.39
N ALA A 176 -9.78 -5.94 3.73
CA ALA A 176 -9.89 -5.84 2.28
C ALA A 176 -10.63 -4.62 1.75
N ASP A 177 -11.00 -3.67 2.61
CA ASP A 177 -11.58 -2.37 2.24
C ASP A 177 -10.53 -1.42 1.63
N SER A 178 -9.93 -1.86 0.53
CA SER A 178 -9.03 -1.07 -0.31
C SER A 178 -9.04 -1.64 -1.73
N TYR A 179 -8.84 -0.76 -2.71
CA TYR A 179 -8.80 -1.08 -4.14
C TYR A 179 -7.56 -0.47 -4.80
N ALA A 180 -6.51 -0.24 -4.00
CA ALA A 180 -5.44 0.71 -4.34
C ALA A 180 -4.13 0.06 -4.81
N ASP A 181 -4.05 -1.27 -4.93
CA ASP A 181 -2.83 -1.97 -5.31
C ASP A 181 -3.14 -3.38 -5.86
N ASP A 182 -2.17 -3.98 -6.55
CA ASP A 182 -2.21 -5.36 -7.07
C ASP A 182 -1.51 -6.36 -6.13
N LEU A 183 -1.00 -5.88 -4.99
CA LEU A 183 -0.34 -6.65 -3.95
C LEU A 183 -0.85 -6.29 -2.55
N PRO A 184 -0.79 -7.22 -1.58
CA PRO A 184 -1.02 -6.89 -0.17
C PRO A 184 0.00 -5.86 0.34
N TYR A 185 -0.37 -5.04 1.31
CA TYR A 185 0.52 -4.05 1.93
C TYR A 185 0.13 -3.74 3.38
N TRP A 186 1.11 -3.33 4.18
CA TRP A 186 0.88 -3.02 5.60
C TRP A 186 0.45 -1.57 5.81
N VAL A 187 -0.54 -1.36 6.68
CA VAL A 187 -0.95 -0.02 7.15
C VAL A 187 -0.86 0.07 8.66
N LYS A 188 -0.40 1.22 9.17
CA LYS A 188 -0.42 1.49 10.61
C LYS A 188 -1.81 1.94 11.04
N VAL A 189 -2.39 1.23 12.00
CA VAL A 189 -3.59 1.67 12.71
C VAL A 189 -3.28 1.73 14.20
N GLY A 190 -3.16 2.94 14.74
CA GLY A 190 -2.70 3.13 16.13
C GLY A 190 -1.34 2.47 16.35
N SER A 191 -1.27 1.50 17.27
CA SER A 191 -0.06 0.71 17.53
C SER A 191 0.06 -0.54 16.64
N LYS A 192 -1.02 -1.00 15.99
CA LYS A 192 -1.05 -2.22 15.18
C LYS A 192 -0.57 -1.96 13.75
N GLU A 193 0.11 -2.96 13.19
CA GLU A 193 0.31 -3.09 11.75
C GLU A 193 -0.79 -4.00 11.23
N GLN A 194 -1.65 -3.46 10.38
CA GLN A 194 -2.75 -4.21 9.78
C GLN A 194 -2.39 -4.51 8.33
N LEU A 195 -2.43 -5.78 7.96
CA LEU A 195 -2.27 -6.14 6.56
C LEU A 195 -3.54 -5.77 5.79
N ILE A 196 -3.36 -5.06 4.68
CA ILE A 196 -4.38 -4.87 3.67
C ILE A 196 -4.13 -5.88 2.56
N VAL A 197 -5.14 -6.66 2.23
CA VAL A 197 -5.16 -7.43 0.99
C VAL A 197 -6.18 -6.71 0.09
N PRO A 198 -5.79 -6.03 -0.99
CA PRO A 198 -6.69 -5.17 -1.79
C PRO A 198 -7.68 -5.97 -2.63
N TYR A 199 -8.92 -5.50 -2.70
CA TYR A 199 -10.04 -6.12 -3.43
C TYR A 199 -10.32 -5.38 -4.75
N THR A 200 -11.42 -5.71 -5.42
CA THR A 200 -11.78 -5.20 -6.75
C THR A 200 -13.25 -4.77 -6.83
N LEU A 201 -13.50 -3.68 -7.56
CA LEU A 201 -14.85 -3.26 -7.99
C LEU A 201 -15.03 -3.40 -9.52
N ASP A 202 -13.98 -3.80 -10.22
CA ASP A 202 -13.88 -3.86 -11.68
C ASP A 202 -13.88 -5.30 -12.20
N ALA A 203 -12.99 -6.17 -11.72
CA ALA A 203 -13.00 -7.63 -11.89
C ALA A 203 -14.08 -8.28 -10.99
N ASN A 204 -15.29 -7.75 -11.08
CA ASN A 204 -16.39 -8.02 -10.15
C ASN A 204 -17.72 -8.11 -10.89
N ASP A 205 -18.49 -9.16 -10.64
CA ASP A 205 -19.80 -9.38 -11.29
C ASP A 205 -20.88 -8.37 -10.84
N MET A 206 -20.62 -7.56 -9.79
CA MET A 206 -21.46 -6.41 -9.42
C MET A 206 -21.68 -5.45 -10.60
N ARG A 207 -20.75 -5.46 -11.56
CA ARG A 207 -20.83 -4.68 -12.79
C ARG A 207 -22.01 -5.10 -13.65
N PHE A 208 -22.53 -6.33 -13.58
CA PHE A 208 -23.80 -6.67 -14.26
C PHE A 208 -25.02 -5.88 -13.76
N ALA A 209 -24.93 -5.28 -12.56
CA ALA A 209 -26.00 -4.50 -11.94
C ALA A 209 -25.61 -3.01 -11.76
N SER A 210 -24.62 -2.54 -12.51
CA SER A 210 -24.12 -1.16 -12.45
C SER A 210 -24.45 -0.39 -13.73
N PRO A 211 -24.60 0.96 -13.70
CA PRO A 211 -24.99 1.74 -14.88
C PRO A 211 -24.10 1.59 -16.12
N GLN A 212 -22.77 1.54 -15.98
CA GLN A 212 -21.85 1.29 -17.10
C GLN A 212 -21.81 -0.19 -17.52
N GLY A 213 -22.30 -1.07 -16.66
CA GLY A 213 -22.05 -2.49 -16.50
C GLY A 213 -21.93 -3.44 -17.70
N PHE A 214 -21.45 -4.66 -17.42
CA PHE A 214 -21.43 -5.74 -18.41
C PHE A 214 -22.85 -6.09 -18.87
N ASN A 215 -23.10 -6.01 -20.18
CA ASN A 215 -24.38 -6.35 -20.78
C ASN A 215 -24.58 -7.88 -20.88
N SER A 216 -23.48 -8.63 -21.01
CA SER A 216 -23.49 -10.07 -21.28
C SER A 216 -22.25 -10.76 -20.72
N GLY A 217 -22.33 -12.09 -20.61
CA GLY A 217 -21.28 -12.90 -19.98
C GLY A 217 -19.92 -12.80 -20.69
N ASP A 218 -19.90 -12.68 -22.02
CA ASP A 218 -18.68 -12.52 -22.82
C ASP A 218 -17.87 -11.27 -22.45
N GLN A 219 -18.53 -10.16 -22.10
CA GLN A 219 -17.83 -8.95 -21.65
C GLN A 219 -17.13 -9.16 -20.30
N PHE A 220 -17.79 -9.86 -19.37
CA PHE A 220 -17.16 -10.21 -18.09
C PHE A 220 -16.02 -11.23 -18.27
N GLU A 221 -16.21 -12.22 -19.15
CA GLU A 221 -15.16 -13.15 -19.51
C GLU A 221 -13.95 -12.44 -20.12
N ALA A 222 -14.17 -11.57 -21.12
CA ALA A 222 -13.09 -10.83 -21.77
C ALA A 222 -12.33 -9.98 -20.74
N TYR A 223 -13.04 -9.26 -19.88
CA TYR A 223 -12.42 -8.46 -18.83
C TYR A 223 -11.55 -9.30 -17.89
N LEU A 224 -12.08 -10.42 -17.38
CA LEU A 224 -11.32 -11.30 -16.50
C LEU A 224 -10.13 -11.97 -17.19
N ARG A 225 -10.25 -12.30 -18.48
CA ARG A 225 -9.14 -12.84 -19.29
C ARG A 225 -8.04 -11.80 -19.45
N ASP A 226 -8.39 -10.58 -19.86
CA ASP A 226 -7.43 -9.51 -20.07
C ASP A 226 -6.71 -9.13 -18.77
N SER A 227 -7.44 -9.03 -17.64
CA SER A 227 -6.85 -8.80 -16.31
C SER A 227 -5.89 -9.92 -15.92
N PHE A 228 -6.28 -11.17 -16.14
CA PHE A 228 -5.43 -12.33 -15.82
C PHE A 228 -4.19 -12.38 -16.71
N ASP A 229 -4.35 -12.29 -18.03
CA ASP A 229 -3.25 -12.42 -19.00
C ASP A 229 -2.22 -11.30 -18.78
N THR A 230 -2.67 -10.07 -18.51
CA THR A 230 -1.78 -8.93 -18.20
C THR A 230 -0.95 -9.19 -16.94
N LEU A 231 -1.59 -9.55 -15.82
CA LEU A 231 -0.89 -9.81 -14.57
C LEU A 231 -0.01 -11.06 -14.63
N TYR A 232 -0.42 -12.05 -15.43
CA TYR A 232 0.36 -13.25 -15.68
C TYR A 232 1.63 -12.95 -16.49
N GLU A 233 1.55 -12.09 -17.52
CA GLU A 233 2.71 -11.59 -18.26
C GLU A 233 3.69 -10.82 -17.37
N GLU A 234 3.20 -9.95 -16.49
CA GLU A 234 4.05 -9.29 -15.49
C GLU A 234 4.72 -10.30 -14.55
N GLY A 235 3.98 -11.35 -14.15
CA GLY A 235 4.51 -12.45 -13.35
C GLY A 235 5.61 -13.24 -14.05
N LEU A 236 5.44 -13.50 -15.35
CA LEU A 236 6.48 -14.11 -16.20
C LEU A 236 7.71 -13.22 -16.33
N ALA A 237 7.51 -11.90 -16.36
CA ALA A 237 8.59 -10.90 -16.36
C ALA A 237 9.28 -10.72 -14.99
N GLY A 238 8.84 -11.43 -13.95
CA GLY A 238 9.46 -11.44 -12.62
C GLY A 238 8.78 -10.57 -11.57
N ALA A 239 7.61 -9.98 -11.87
CA ALA A 239 6.85 -9.14 -10.95
C ALA A 239 5.43 -9.70 -10.67
N PRO A 240 5.31 -10.93 -10.13
CA PRO A 240 4.01 -11.59 -9.91
C PRO A 240 3.10 -10.80 -8.98
N LYS A 241 1.80 -10.79 -9.29
CA LYS A 241 0.74 -10.05 -8.58
C LYS A 241 -0.40 -10.96 -8.14
N MET A 242 -1.41 -10.40 -7.48
CA MET A 242 -2.68 -11.09 -7.23
C MET A 242 -3.83 -10.53 -8.08
N LEU A 243 -4.80 -11.38 -8.42
CA LEU A 243 -6.05 -11.01 -9.07
C LEU A 243 -7.21 -11.42 -8.15
N SER A 244 -7.96 -10.43 -7.66
CA SER A 244 -9.24 -10.69 -6.98
C SER A 244 -10.35 -10.84 -8.01
N ILE A 245 -11.29 -11.79 -7.80
CA ILE A 245 -12.50 -11.94 -8.62
C ILE A 245 -13.72 -11.91 -7.71
N GLY A 246 -14.50 -10.84 -7.81
CA GLY A 246 -15.70 -10.62 -7.00
C GLY A 246 -16.94 -11.26 -7.61
N LEU A 247 -17.60 -12.15 -6.87
CA LEU A 247 -18.81 -12.85 -7.32
C LEU A 247 -19.96 -12.66 -6.32
N HIS A 248 -21.20 -12.52 -6.80
CA HIS A 248 -22.40 -12.45 -5.97
C HIS A 248 -23.37 -13.56 -6.34
N CYS A 249 -23.93 -14.25 -5.34
CA CYS A 249 -24.78 -15.42 -5.57
C CYS A 249 -25.99 -15.09 -6.46
N ARG A 250 -26.65 -13.95 -6.21
CA ARG A 250 -27.81 -13.50 -7.01
C ARG A 250 -27.48 -13.01 -8.43
N LEU A 251 -26.21 -12.66 -8.71
CA LEU A 251 -25.76 -12.13 -10.00
C LEU A 251 -25.14 -13.21 -10.88
N VAL A 252 -23.84 -13.52 -10.75
CA VAL A 252 -23.16 -14.51 -11.60
C VAL A 252 -23.76 -15.91 -11.45
N GLY A 253 -24.44 -16.20 -10.33
CA GLY A 253 -25.18 -17.44 -10.14
C GLY A 253 -26.28 -17.67 -11.20
N ARG A 254 -26.73 -16.64 -11.91
CA ARG A 254 -27.69 -16.76 -13.02
C ARG A 254 -27.09 -17.54 -14.20
N PRO A 255 -27.86 -18.40 -14.90
CA PRO A 255 -27.31 -19.28 -15.94
C PRO A 255 -26.64 -18.54 -17.10
N GLY A 256 -27.16 -17.37 -17.49
CA GLY A 256 -26.60 -16.55 -18.56
C GLY A 256 -25.23 -15.95 -18.23
N ARG A 257 -24.90 -15.79 -16.94
CA ARG A 257 -23.64 -15.18 -16.47
C ARG A 257 -22.62 -16.24 -16.06
N VAL A 258 -23.03 -17.29 -15.35
CA VAL A 258 -22.11 -18.35 -14.88
C VAL A 258 -21.37 -19.07 -16.01
N ALA A 259 -21.93 -19.08 -17.23
CA ALA A 259 -21.27 -19.68 -18.39
C ALA A 259 -19.93 -19.00 -18.72
N ALA A 260 -19.85 -17.69 -18.55
CA ALA A 260 -18.62 -16.91 -18.70
C ALA A 260 -17.59 -17.26 -17.63
N LEU A 261 -18.03 -17.33 -16.36
CA LEU A 261 -17.18 -17.72 -15.24
C LEU A 261 -16.55 -19.11 -15.46
N LYS A 262 -17.32 -20.07 -15.97
CA LYS A 262 -16.78 -21.41 -16.30
C LYS A 262 -15.65 -21.35 -17.32
N ARG A 263 -15.79 -20.52 -18.37
CA ARG A 263 -14.80 -20.44 -19.45
C ARG A 263 -13.52 -19.73 -18.99
N VAL A 264 -13.62 -18.67 -18.18
CA VAL A 264 -12.44 -17.98 -17.66
C VAL A 264 -11.69 -18.84 -16.63
N LEU A 265 -12.39 -19.58 -15.76
CA LEU A 265 -11.73 -20.52 -14.84
C LEU A 265 -10.98 -21.63 -15.58
N ALA A 266 -11.57 -22.16 -16.66
CA ALA A 266 -10.91 -23.15 -17.51
C ALA A 266 -9.66 -22.57 -18.21
N HIS A 267 -9.69 -21.29 -18.60
CA HIS A 267 -8.52 -20.60 -19.17
C HIS A 267 -7.40 -20.46 -18.15
N MET A 268 -7.71 -19.95 -16.96
CA MET A 268 -6.73 -19.75 -15.89
C MET A 268 -6.10 -21.08 -15.47
N ALA A 269 -6.91 -22.13 -15.30
CA ALA A 269 -6.45 -23.46 -14.92
C ALA A 269 -5.59 -24.17 -16.00
N ALA A 270 -5.62 -23.69 -17.25
CA ALA A 270 -4.79 -24.23 -18.33
C ALA A 270 -3.36 -23.65 -18.33
N GLN A 271 -3.11 -22.57 -17.57
CA GLN A 271 -1.78 -21.95 -17.48
C GLN A 271 -0.94 -22.59 -16.37
N GLU A 272 0.36 -22.65 -16.58
CA GLU A 272 1.31 -23.15 -15.58
C GLU A 272 1.57 -22.09 -14.49
N GLY A 273 1.87 -22.51 -13.26
CA GLY A 273 2.27 -21.57 -12.22
C GLY A 273 1.16 -20.59 -11.79
N VAL A 274 -0.11 -20.98 -11.87
CA VAL A 274 -1.23 -20.24 -11.28
C VAL A 274 -1.49 -20.75 -9.87
N TRP A 275 -1.44 -19.86 -8.88
CA TRP A 275 -1.81 -20.19 -7.51
C TRP A 275 -3.24 -19.74 -7.22
N PHE A 276 -4.19 -20.67 -7.24
CA PHE A 276 -5.51 -20.41 -6.66
C PHE A 276 -5.38 -20.43 -5.13
N ALA A 277 -5.86 -19.38 -4.47
CA ALA A 277 -5.70 -19.21 -3.04
C ALA A 277 -6.95 -18.63 -2.37
N THR A 278 -7.17 -19.00 -1.11
CA THR A 278 -8.01 -18.19 -0.23
C THR A 278 -7.25 -16.91 0.14
N ARG A 279 -7.99 -15.90 0.57
CA ARG A 279 -7.44 -14.62 0.96
C ARG A 279 -6.65 -14.71 2.26
N ALA A 280 -7.07 -15.56 3.20
CA ALA A 280 -6.27 -15.93 4.38
C ALA A 280 -4.92 -16.57 3.99
N GLN A 281 -4.88 -17.41 2.95
CA GLN A 281 -3.61 -18.00 2.49
C GLN A 281 -2.67 -16.93 1.91
N ILE A 282 -3.20 -15.96 1.16
CA ILE A 282 -2.42 -14.81 0.67
C ILE A 282 -1.92 -13.97 1.84
N ALA A 283 -2.76 -13.70 2.83
CA ALA A 283 -2.40 -12.91 4.01
C ALA A 283 -1.29 -13.58 4.83
N GLU A 284 -1.41 -14.88 5.09
CA GLU A 284 -0.41 -15.68 5.82
C GLU A 284 0.93 -15.75 5.07
N HIS A 285 0.87 -15.98 3.75
CA HIS A 285 2.05 -15.94 2.89
C HIS A 285 2.75 -14.57 2.96
N TRP A 286 1.99 -13.50 2.79
CA TRP A 286 2.53 -12.15 2.79
C TRP A 286 3.14 -11.77 4.14
N ALA A 287 2.48 -12.12 5.25
CA ALA A 287 3.00 -11.84 6.57
C ALA A 287 4.30 -12.58 6.89
N THR A 288 4.50 -13.74 6.25
CA THR A 288 5.73 -14.54 6.39
C THR A 288 6.86 -14.00 5.51
N GLU A 289 6.60 -13.76 4.23
CA GLU A 289 7.61 -13.30 3.25
C GLU A 289 7.95 -11.80 3.41
N HIS A 290 6.94 -10.99 3.72
CA HIS A 290 7.02 -9.53 3.83
C HIS A 290 6.46 -9.10 5.19
N PRO A 291 7.17 -9.38 6.30
CA PRO A 291 6.70 -9.03 7.64
C PRO A 291 6.50 -7.52 7.78
N ALA A 292 5.62 -7.14 8.72
CA ALA A 292 5.25 -5.75 8.91
C ALA A 292 6.49 -4.85 9.17
N PRO A 293 6.56 -3.65 8.57
CA PRO A 293 7.71 -2.77 8.73
C PRO A 293 7.92 -2.35 10.19
N THR A 294 9.15 -2.48 10.67
CA THR A 294 9.57 -2.06 12.03
C THR A 294 10.33 -0.73 12.06
N GLY A 295 10.52 -0.11 10.90
CA GLY A 295 11.29 1.13 10.74
C GLY A 295 10.58 2.40 11.25
N PRO A 296 11.33 3.51 11.39
CA PRO A 296 10.76 4.80 11.74
C PRO A 296 9.76 5.28 10.67
N ARG A 297 8.70 5.96 11.11
CA ARG A 297 7.72 6.62 10.24
C ARG A 297 7.81 8.14 10.40
N PRO A 298 8.72 8.82 9.65
CA PRO A 298 8.89 10.26 9.69
C PRO A 298 7.59 11.07 9.72
N SER A 299 6.58 10.69 8.94
CA SER A 299 5.28 11.36 8.86
C SER A 299 4.44 11.30 10.15
N ARG A 300 4.78 10.40 11.08
CA ARG A 300 4.10 10.22 12.37
C ARG A 300 4.91 10.71 13.56
N MET A 301 6.12 11.20 13.33
CA MET A 301 6.96 11.74 14.41
C MET A 301 6.40 13.07 14.91
N ASP A 302 6.47 13.28 16.22
CA ASP A 302 6.36 14.63 16.76
C ASP A 302 7.57 15.48 16.33
N ARG A 303 7.44 16.81 16.43
CA ARG A 303 8.49 17.75 15.99
C ARG A 303 9.84 17.45 16.65
N ARG A 304 9.84 17.11 17.94
CA ARG A 304 11.09 16.89 18.70
C ARG A 304 11.80 15.66 18.17
N ALA A 305 11.08 14.54 18.04
CA ALA A 305 11.62 13.29 17.51
C ALA A 305 12.08 13.43 16.06
N PHE A 306 11.35 14.16 15.23
CA PHE A 306 11.73 14.41 13.84
C PHE A 306 13.03 15.21 13.73
N VAL A 307 13.16 16.31 14.50
CA VAL A 307 14.37 17.14 14.50
C VAL A 307 15.56 16.41 15.12
N GLU A 308 15.34 15.62 16.17
CA GLU A 308 16.37 14.74 16.73
C GLU A 308 16.85 13.72 15.69
N ALA A 309 15.93 13.17 14.88
CA ALA A 309 16.25 12.18 13.86
C ALA A 309 16.87 12.75 12.58
N PHE A 310 16.51 13.97 12.17
CA PHE A 310 16.84 14.52 10.83
C PHE A 310 17.48 15.91 10.85
N GLY A 311 17.59 16.56 12.01
CA GLY A 311 18.16 17.91 12.15
C GLY A 311 19.65 18.01 11.84
N GLY A 312 20.37 16.89 11.89
CA GLY A 312 21.78 16.80 11.48
C GLY A 312 22.00 16.48 10.01
N VAL A 313 20.94 16.19 9.23
CA VAL A 313 21.08 15.80 7.81
C VAL A 313 21.74 16.91 7.01
N PHE A 314 21.30 18.16 7.21
CA PHE A 314 21.99 19.36 6.77
C PHE A 314 22.86 19.87 7.93
N GLU A 315 24.17 19.94 7.71
CA GLU A 315 25.16 20.18 8.75
C GLU A 315 24.85 21.44 9.57
N HIS A 316 24.80 21.29 10.91
CA HIS A 316 24.50 22.36 11.86
C HIS A 316 23.24 23.20 11.55
N SER A 317 22.28 22.64 10.81
CA SER A 317 21.13 23.38 10.28
C SER A 317 19.78 22.74 10.65
N PRO A 318 19.48 22.55 11.95
CA PRO A 318 18.26 21.87 12.40
C PRO A 318 16.97 22.59 11.99
N TRP A 319 17.04 23.90 11.71
CA TRP A 319 15.91 24.69 11.22
C TRP A 319 15.31 24.15 9.91
N ILE A 320 16.10 23.43 9.10
CA ILE A 320 15.60 22.77 7.87
C ILE A 320 14.64 21.63 8.24
N ALA A 321 15.01 20.81 9.22
CA ALA A 321 14.14 19.74 9.72
C ALA A 321 12.91 20.29 10.44
N GLU A 322 13.05 21.39 11.19
CA GLU A 322 11.91 22.08 11.81
C GLU A 322 10.93 22.61 10.76
N GLY A 323 11.45 23.25 9.71
CA GLY A 323 10.62 23.72 8.59
C GLY A 323 9.97 22.56 7.85
N ALA A 324 10.67 21.43 7.69
CA ALA A 324 10.17 20.28 6.95
C ALA A 324 9.07 19.54 7.72
N HIS A 325 9.17 19.45 9.04
CA HIS A 325 8.09 18.93 9.88
C HIS A 325 6.85 19.82 9.85
N ALA A 326 7.04 21.13 9.72
CA ALA A 326 5.95 22.08 9.54
C ALA A 326 5.31 22.02 8.15
N LEU A 327 5.96 21.38 7.16
CA LEU A 327 5.30 20.96 5.94
C LEU A 327 4.43 19.74 6.26
N GLU A 328 3.22 19.70 5.74
CA GLU A 328 2.33 18.55 5.92
C GLU A 328 3.01 17.25 5.42
N LEU A 329 3.47 16.42 6.36
CA LEU A 329 4.08 15.13 6.05
C LEU A 329 3.02 14.03 5.99
N GLY A 330 2.80 13.48 4.80
CA GLY A 330 2.05 12.23 4.59
C GLY A 330 2.96 10.99 4.52
N GLN A 331 2.35 9.81 4.42
CA GLN A 331 3.04 8.50 4.31
C GLN A 331 4.09 8.43 3.19
N THR A 332 3.96 9.23 2.13
CA THR A 332 4.97 9.31 1.06
C THR A 332 6.33 9.83 1.56
N HIS A 333 6.35 10.46 2.73
CA HIS A 333 7.55 10.95 3.40
C HIS A 333 8.18 9.91 4.33
N ASP A 334 7.62 8.70 4.46
CA ASP A 334 8.20 7.62 5.28
C ASP A 334 9.33 6.87 4.56
N THR A 335 10.04 7.55 3.66
CA THR A 335 11.15 7.02 2.86
C THR A 335 12.30 8.04 2.81
N ALA A 336 13.52 7.60 2.49
CA ALA A 336 14.67 8.50 2.31
C ALA A 336 14.36 9.63 1.31
N ARG A 337 13.83 9.27 0.14
CA ARG A 337 13.43 10.23 -0.91
C ARG A 337 12.35 11.19 -0.44
N GLY A 338 11.38 10.70 0.32
CA GLY A 338 10.30 11.50 0.86
C GLY A 338 10.78 12.55 1.87
N VAL A 339 11.59 12.15 2.86
CA VAL A 339 12.19 13.09 3.82
C VAL A 339 13.12 14.07 3.10
N HIS A 340 13.91 13.59 2.13
CA HIS A 340 14.81 14.42 1.34
C HIS A 340 14.05 15.53 0.61
N ALA A 341 12.95 15.19 -0.06
CA ALA A 341 12.12 16.16 -0.76
C ALA A 341 11.57 17.25 0.17
N ALA A 342 11.16 16.88 1.39
CA ALA A 342 10.69 17.85 2.39
C ALA A 342 11.80 18.78 2.87
N LEU A 343 12.98 18.24 3.21
CA LEU A 343 14.13 19.04 3.65
C LEU A 343 14.65 19.95 2.53
N ALA A 344 14.82 19.42 1.32
CA ALA A 344 15.29 20.18 0.16
C ALA A 344 14.33 21.30 -0.20
N ARG A 345 13.01 21.11 -0.05
CA ARG A 345 12.02 22.17 -0.27
C ARG A 345 12.23 23.36 0.68
N VAL A 346 12.52 23.09 1.96
CA VAL A 346 12.81 24.14 2.94
C VAL A 346 14.13 24.82 2.62
N PHE A 347 15.17 24.05 2.31
CA PHE A 347 16.48 24.58 1.95
C PHE A 347 16.41 25.50 0.71
N ARG A 348 15.73 25.08 -0.35
CA ARG A 348 15.56 25.86 -1.59
C ARG A 348 14.71 27.12 -1.40
N ALA A 349 13.78 27.12 -0.45
CA ALA A 349 12.93 28.27 -0.14
C ALA A 349 13.60 29.30 0.80
N ALA A 350 14.74 28.94 1.40
CA ALA A 350 15.46 29.81 2.32
C ALA A 350 16.20 30.94 1.59
N SER A 351 16.51 32.02 2.32
CA SER A 351 17.25 33.14 1.75
C SER A 351 18.69 32.74 1.36
N ASP A 352 19.32 33.53 0.49
CA ASP A 352 20.72 33.31 0.10
C ASP A 352 21.66 33.30 1.31
N GLU A 353 21.38 34.14 2.32
CA GLU A 353 22.15 34.18 3.56
C GLU A 353 22.02 32.88 4.36
N GLN A 354 20.81 32.35 4.48
CA GLN A 354 20.57 31.08 5.17
C GLN A 354 21.22 29.92 4.43
N ARG A 355 21.07 29.86 3.10
CA ARG A 355 21.70 28.83 2.27
C ARG A 355 23.22 28.91 2.34
N LEU A 356 23.78 30.12 2.27
CA LEU A 356 25.23 30.34 2.44
C LEU A 356 25.71 29.88 3.81
N ALA A 357 24.95 30.12 4.89
CA ALA A 357 25.29 29.64 6.23
C ALA A 357 25.36 28.12 6.32
N VAL A 358 24.50 27.39 5.58
CA VAL A 358 24.61 25.93 5.46
C VAL A 358 25.89 25.53 4.74
N LEU A 359 26.23 26.20 3.63
CA LEU A 359 27.45 25.90 2.87
C LEU A 359 28.71 26.15 3.71
N THR A 360 28.75 27.24 4.48
CA THR A 360 29.90 27.57 5.34
C THR A 360 30.00 26.70 6.59
N ALA A 361 28.89 26.17 7.08
CA ALA A 361 28.88 25.18 8.16
C ALA A 361 29.33 23.79 7.71
N HIS A 362 29.35 23.51 6.40
CA HIS A 362 29.82 22.24 5.88
C HIS A 362 31.34 22.10 6.12
N PRO A 363 31.84 20.98 6.65
CA PRO A 363 33.25 20.85 6.94
C PRO A 363 34.03 20.76 5.62
N ASP A 364 35.17 21.42 5.55
CA ASP A 364 35.98 21.41 4.34
C ASP A 364 36.60 20.02 4.09
N LEU A 365 36.78 19.67 2.82
CA LEU A 365 37.31 18.36 2.43
C LEU A 365 38.74 18.15 2.98
N ALA A 366 39.56 19.20 3.04
CA ALA A 366 40.93 19.14 3.54
C ALA A 366 41.01 19.02 5.08
N GLY A 367 40.16 19.72 5.83
CA GLY A 367 40.05 19.55 7.29
C GLY A 367 39.48 18.19 7.69
N LYS A 368 38.56 17.62 6.90
CA LYS A 368 38.12 16.22 7.04
C LYS A 368 39.28 15.23 6.87
N LEU A 369 40.13 15.45 5.86
CA LEU A 369 41.36 14.65 5.61
C LEU A 369 42.41 14.79 6.73
N ALA A 370 42.52 15.95 7.36
CA ALA A 370 43.43 16.19 8.49
C ALA A 370 42.90 15.60 9.82
N GLN A 371 41.57 15.54 9.98
CA GLN A 371 40.90 15.03 11.17
C GLN A 371 40.54 13.54 11.12
N ALA A 372 40.86 12.81 10.05
CA ALA A 372 40.65 11.36 9.92
C ALA A 372 41.32 10.51 11.05
N LYS A 373 42.18 11.11 11.89
CA LYS A 373 42.69 10.50 13.13
C LYS A 373 41.81 10.72 14.38
N ARG A 374 40.70 11.48 14.31
CA ARG A 374 39.98 12.01 15.49
C ARG A 374 38.44 12.12 15.38
N LEU A 375 37.78 11.61 14.33
CA LEU A 375 36.34 11.81 14.10
C LEU A 375 35.45 10.59 14.39
N THR A 376 34.14 10.84 14.53
CA THR A 376 33.05 9.88 14.81
C THR A 376 32.80 8.89 13.67
N GLU A 377 32.15 7.75 13.97
CA GLU A 377 31.97 6.62 13.03
C GLU A 377 31.32 7.00 11.69
N GLU A 378 30.32 7.89 11.66
CA GLU A 378 29.61 8.30 10.43
C GLU A 378 30.49 9.07 9.41
N SER A 379 31.43 9.90 9.88
CA SER A 379 32.28 10.74 8.98
C SER A 379 33.43 9.94 8.36
N THR A 380 33.80 8.81 8.99
CA THR A 380 34.91 7.95 8.59
C THR A 380 34.51 7.00 7.46
N ALA A 381 33.25 6.55 7.45
CA ALA A 381 32.71 5.66 6.42
C ALA A 381 32.54 6.34 5.04
N GLU A 382 32.13 7.61 5.00
CA GLU A 382 31.93 8.34 3.73
C GLU A 382 33.22 8.61 2.94
N GLN A 383 34.38 8.67 3.62
CA GLN A 383 35.66 9.05 2.99
C GLN A 383 36.49 7.85 2.52
N ALA A 384 36.36 6.71 3.20
CA ALA A 384 37.06 5.47 2.84
C ALA A 384 36.64 4.97 1.44
N GLY A 385 35.38 5.17 1.05
CA GLY A 385 34.86 4.73 -0.25
C GLY A 385 35.49 5.42 -1.47
N ALA A 386 35.98 6.66 -1.32
CA ALA A 386 36.59 7.43 -2.41
C ALA A 386 38.13 7.38 -2.43
N GLY A 387 38.76 6.60 -1.53
CA GLY A 387 40.22 6.46 -1.43
C GLY A 387 40.93 7.73 -0.93
N LEU A 388 40.22 8.59 -0.20
CA LEU A 388 40.76 9.84 0.37
C LEU A 388 41.53 9.60 1.67
N ASP A 389 41.40 8.44 2.29
CA ASP A 389 42.16 7.97 3.45
C ASP A 389 43.63 7.61 3.13
N ALA A 390 43.95 7.41 1.83
CA ALA A 390 45.27 7.03 1.33
C ALA A 390 45.90 8.08 0.39
N LEU A 391 45.81 9.37 0.74
CA LEU A 391 46.49 10.44 0.00
C LEU A 391 48.00 10.49 0.27
N THR A 392 48.80 10.67 -0.78
CA THR A 392 50.20 11.08 -0.65
C THR A 392 50.30 12.51 -0.14
N ASP A 393 51.45 12.88 0.43
CA ASP A 393 51.66 14.25 0.94
C ASP A 393 51.49 15.32 -0.16
N ALA A 394 51.98 15.05 -1.37
CA ALA A 394 51.81 15.93 -2.51
C ALA A 394 50.34 16.14 -2.91
N GLU A 395 49.51 15.09 -2.78
CA GLU A 395 48.08 15.18 -3.08
C GLU A 395 47.34 15.92 -1.97
N ARG A 396 47.71 15.69 -0.71
CA ARG A 396 47.16 16.44 0.43
C ARG A 396 47.44 17.94 0.30
N ASP A 397 48.65 18.31 -0.07
CA ASP A 397 49.05 19.70 -0.32
C ASP A 397 48.25 20.29 -1.49
N ALA A 398 48.07 19.54 -2.57
CA ALA A 398 47.26 19.96 -3.72
C ALA A 398 45.78 20.19 -3.34
N PHE A 399 45.17 19.26 -2.58
CA PHE A 399 43.80 19.42 -2.09
C PHE A 399 43.66 20.63 -1.16
N THR A 400 44.62 20.83 -0.27
CA THR A 400 44.63 21.96 0.67
C THR A 400 44.70 23.29 -0.09
N GLY A 401 45.67 23.44 -1.00
CA GLY A 401 45.83 24.66 -1.79
C GLY A 401 44.64 24.96 -2.71
N LEU A 402 44.03 23.93 -3.31
CA LEU A 402 42.81 24.09 -4.10
C LEU A 402 41.62 24.55 -3.24
N ASN A 403 41.47 24.00 -2.04
CA ASN A 403 40.39 24.37 -1.13
C ASN A 403 40.55 25.79 -0.58
N GLU A 404 41.77 26.21 -0.26
CA GLU A 404 42.07 27.60 0.12
C GLU A 404 41.73 28.58 -1.02
N ALA A 405 42.17 28.28 -2.25
CA ALA A 405 41.88 29.10 -3.42
C ALA A 405 40.37 29.19 -3.69
N TYR A 406 39.65 28.08 -3.53
CA TYR A 406 38.21 28.01 -3.73
C TYR A 406 37.47 28.84 -2.67
N THR A 407 37.81 28.66 -1.40
CA THR A 407 37.20 29.39 -0.28
C THR A 407 37.46 30.89 -0.40
N ALA A 408 38.68 31.29 -0.76
CA ALA A 408 39.03 32.69 -0.99
C ALA A 408 38.22 33.31 -2.15
N LYS A 409 37.94 32.54 -3.20
CA LYS A 409 37.19 33.02 -4.37
C LYS A 409 35.68 33.12 -4.11
N PHE A 410 35.08 32.10 -3.49
CA PHE A 410 33.62 31.96 -3.43
C PHE A 410 33.02 32.28 -2.05
N GLY A 411 33.82 32.21 -0.99
CA GLY A 411 33.39 32.52 0.39
C GLY A 411 32.78 31.33 1.14
N PHE A 412 32.89 30.12 0.62
CA PHE A 412 32.44 28.86 1.24
C PHE A 412 33.36 27.71 0.77
N PRO A 413 33.45 26.60 1.53
CA PRO A 413 34.33 25.49 1.19
C PRO A 413 33.89 24.75 -0.08
N PHE A 414 34.80 24.00 -0.69
CA PHE A 414 34.44 23.11 -1.79
C PHE A 414 33.62 21.93 -1.27
N ILE A 415 32.43 21.75 -1.82
CA ILE A 415 31.48 20.70 -1.41
C ILE A 415 31.21 19.80 -2.60
N ILE A 416 31.33 18.48 -2.38
CA ILE A 416 31.01 17.44 -3.35
C ILE A 416 30.52 16.18 -2.63
N ALA A 417 29.55 15.47 -3.20
CA ALA A 417 29.12 14.17 -2.73
C ALA A 417 30.22 13.12 -2.98
N VAL A 418 31.07 12.91 -1.98
CA VAL A 418 32.24 12.01 -2.08
C VAL A 418 31.86 10.60 -2.51
N ARG A 419 30.69 10.10 -2.09
CA ARG A 419 30.21 8.74 -2.41
C ARG A 419 29.93 8.50 -3.90
N ASP A 420 29.62 9.57 -4.64
CA ASP A 420 29.38 9.50 -6.09
C ASP A 420 30.68 9.72 -6.89
N ASN A 421 31.83 9.83 -6.22
CA ASN A 421 33.07 10.30 -6.81
C ASN A 421 34.27 9.46 -6.36
N ASP A 422 35.31 9.49 -7.17
CA ASP A 422 36.63 9.01 -6.78
C ASP A 422 37.60 10.19 -6.68
N LYS A 423 38.80 9.93 -6.17
CA LYS A 423 39.84 10.94 -6.03
C LYS A 423 40.16 11.70 -7.33
N LEU A 424 40.16 11.04 -8.49
CA LEU A 424 40.45 11.68 -9.78
C LEU A 424 39.29 12.60 -10.18
N SER A 425 38.05 12.12 -10.07
CA SER A 425 36.86 12.91 -10.42
C SER A 425 36.70 14.13 -9.51
N ILE A 426 37.05 14.03 -8.22
CA ILE A 426 37.06 15.17 -7.28
C ILE A 426 38.10 16.22 -7.73
N MET A 427 39.32 15.79 -8.08
CA MET A 427 40.38 16.72 -8.53
C MET A 427 40.01 17.44 -9.83
N GLU A 428 39.41 16.71 -10.78
CA GLU A 428 38.89 17.29 -12.02
C GLU A 428 37.74 18.27 -11.75
N ALA A 429 36.82 17.91 -10.85
CA ALA A 429 35.73 18.78 -10.43
C ALA A 429 36.25 20.07 -9.80
N PHE A 430 37.27 19.99 -8.93
CA PHE A 430 37.89 21.16 -8.30
C PHE A 430 38.45 22.15 -9.34
N ARG A 431 39.25 21.63 -10.28
CA ARG A 431 39.89 22.46 -11.33
C ARG A 431 38.85 23.10 -12.24
N ARG A 432 37.84 22.34 -12.64
CA ARG A 432 36.73 22.83 -13.47
C ARG A 432 35.93 23.91 -12.74
N ARG A 433 35.51 23.64 -11.50
CA ARG A 433 34.64 24.51 -10.70
C ARG A 433 35.33 25.80 -10.24
N LEU A 434 36.64 25.79 -10.03
CA LEU A 434 37.43 27.02 -9.84
C LEU A 434 37.32 27.99 -11.03
N GLY A 435 36.98 27.52 -12.23
CA GLY A 435 36.71 28.36 -13.39
C GLY A 435 35.37 29.10 -13.37
N ASN A 436 34.42 28.69 -12.51
CA ASN A 436 33.08 29.25 -12.46
C ASN A 436 33.03 30.67 -11.89
N ASP A 437 31.94 31.40 -12.18
CA ASP A 437 31.53 32.57 -11.41
C ASP A 437 30.85 32.15 -10.09
N ARG A 438 30.72 33.11 -9.16
CA ARG A 438 30.20 32.83 -7.81
C ARG A 438 28.74 32.37 -7.78
N ALA A 439 27.88 32.85 -8.66
CA ALA A 439 26.47 32.48 -8.66
C ALA A 439 26.30 31.04 -9.15
N THR A 440 26.96 30.70 -10.26
CA THR A 440 27.01 29.32 -10.78
C THR A 440 27.55 28.35 -9.72
N GLU A 441 28.60 28.75 -9.00
CA GLU A 441 29.20 27.88 -7.99
C GLU A 441 28.35 27.74 -6.73
N PHE A 442 27.63 28.80 -6.34
CA PHE A 442 26.69 28.74 -5.22
C PHE A 442 25.57 27.73 -5.48
N GLU A 443 25.01 27.73 -6.69
CA GLU A 443 23.98 26.76 -7.09
C GLU A 443 24.52 25.32 -7.16
N GLU A 444 25.73 25.13 -7.67
CA GLU A 444 26.40 23.82 -7.68
C GLU A 444 26.65 23.31 -6.25
N ALA A 445 27.17 24.15 -5.35
CA ALA A 445 27.40 23.76 -3.96
C ALA A 445 26.10 23.41 -3.24
N CYS A 446 25.00 24.14 -3.48
CA CYS A 446 23.68 23.79 -2.96
C CYS A 446 23.22 22.42 -3.46
N ARG A 447 23.38 22.11 -4.76
CA ARG A 447 23.05 20.79 -5.32
C ARG A 447 23.88 19.67 -4.69
N GLN A 448 25.16 19.90 -4.43
CA GLN A 448 26.03 18.93 -3.76
C GLN A 448 25.60 18.68 -2.32
N VAL A 449 25.22 19.72 -1.55
CA VAL A 449 24.67 19.55 -0.20
C VAL A 449 23.37 18.74 -0.22
N GLU A 450 22.47 19.01 -1.16
CA GLU A 450 21.23 18.21 -1.28
C GLU A 450 21.52 16.74 -1.62
N ARG A 451 22.51 16.46 -2.49
CA ARG A 451 22.90 15.09 -2.80
C ARG A 451 23.52 14.37 -1.61
N ILE A 452 24.36 15.05 -0.83
CA ILE A 452 24.91 14.51 0.44
C ILE A 452 23.77 14.22 1.42
N ALA A 453 22.79 15.12 1.54
CA ALA A 453 21.63 14.92 2.41
C ALA A 453 20.80 13.69 1.98
N GLU A 454 20.58 13.49 0.68
CA GLU A 454 19.90 12.30 0.14
C GLU A 454 20.63 11.02 0.55
N LEU A 455 21.93 10.98 0.31
CA LEU A 455 22.79 9.85 0.61
C LEU A 455 22.79 9.50 2.12
N ARG A 456 22.86 10.50 3.00
CA ARG A 456 22.72 10.31 4.46
C ARG A 456 21.35 9.74 4.86
N LEU A 457 20.29 10.17 4.19
CA LEU A 457 18.94 9.65 4.44
C LEU A 457 18.78 8.21 3.96
N MET A 458 19.40 7.84 2.84
CA MET A 458 19.43 6.45 2.35
C MET A 458 20.12 5.53 3.36
N ASP A 459 21.21 5.97 4.00
CA ASP A 459 21.87 5.19 5.05
C ASP A 459 20.98 5.00 6.28
N LYS A 460 20.17 6.02 6.60
CA LYS A 460 19.34 6.05 7.81
C LYS A 460 18.00 5.33 7.67
N LEU A 461 17.41 5.34 6.47
CA LEU A 461 16.05 4.83 6.20
C LEU A 461 16.02 3.66 5.20
N GLY A 462 17.15 3.32 4.58
CA GLY A 462 17.19 2.45 3.42
C GLY A 462 17.07 3.23 2.11
N ALA A 463 17.51 2.59 1.02
CA ALA A 463 17.50 3.14 -0.33
C ALA A 463 16.09 3.28 -0.91
#